data_AF-A0A1H5KRC2-F1
#
_entry.id   AF-A0A1H5KRC2-F1
#
_cell.length_a   1.000
_cell.length_b   1.000
_cell.length_c   1.000
_cell.angle_alpha   90.00
_cell.angle_beta   90.00
_cell.angle_gamma   90.00
#
_symmetry.space_group_name_H-M   'P 1'
#
loop_
_entity.id
_entity.type
_entity.pdbx_description
1 polymer ?
#
loop_
_entity_poly.entity_id
_entity_poly.type
_entity_poly.pdbx_seq_one_letter_code
_entity_poly.pdbx_strand_id
1 'polypeptide(L)'
;MQPSGYKKLPGSTGALRAVPGTVVEDLHLDGYEIFGGSAEAVDDPRRRPVFRRVTLRDCKARACTLEGALLDEVTVDGLVVDDDELLRVAACAFRRVVLRGAIRNLLVVPGLGVHPGHLPQLYDRANGEHWVELLSEGDWALDISEVSGSLSLRPGIPARLIRRDPLTQVVMTSEQVASGAWRAVRGIERTRLRTQIHVFGMSGCRDTVLIVDKASADLAEQVDMLRELQRTGAVLPD
;
A
#
# COMPACT_ATOMS: atom_id res chain seq x y z
N MET A 1 -26.62 12.62 -12.92
CA MET A 1 -25.76 12.43 -11.74
C MET A 1 -26.56 11.62 -10.74
N GLN A 2 -26.32 10.32 -10.62
CA GLN A 2 -27.03 9.47 -9.66
C GLN A 2 -26.56 9.83 -8.24
N PRO A 3 -27.44 9.83 -7.22
CA PRO A 3 -27.03 10.07 -5.85
C PRO A 3 -26.11 8.94 -5.38
N SER A 4 -24.90 9.31 -4.98
CA SER A 4 -23.94 8.45 -4.27
C SER A 4 -24.63 7.83 -3.05
N GLY A 5 -24.72 6.50 -2.97
CA GLY A 5 -25.35 5.78 -1.86
C GLY A 5 -24.62 5.90 -0.51
N TYR A 6 -23.56 6.72 -0.43
CA TYR A 6 -22.71 6.88 0.74
C TYR A 6 -23.18 8.00 1.66
N LYS A 7 -22.97 7.81 2.97
CA LYS A 7 -23.20 8.85 3.99
C LYS A 7 -22.10 9.90 3.91
N LYS A 8 -22.43 11.17 4.18
CA LYS A 8 -21.43 12.24 4.35
C LYS A 8 -21.14 12.43 5.82
N LEU A 9 -19.87 12.67 6.17
CA LEU A 9 -19.48 13.05 7.52
C LEU A 9 -20.07 14.45 7.87
N PRO A 10 -20.71 14.63 9.05
CA PRO A 10 -21.31 15.91 9.45
C PRO A 10 -20.27 16.94 9.91
N GLY A 11 -20.50 18.23 9.60
CA GLY A 11 -19.55 19.33 9.82
C GLY A 11 -18.89 19.81 8.52
N SER A 12 -18.61 21.10 8.40
CA SER A 12 -18.50 21.87 7.13
C SER A 12 -17.47 21.45 6.07
N THR A 13 -16.74 20.34 6.24
CA THR A 13 -15.95 19.72 5.15
C THR A 13 -15.86 18.19 5.18
N GLY A 14 -16.53 17.45 6.07
CA GLY A 14 -16.53 15.97 6.05
C GLY A 14 -15.16 15.29 5.89
N ALA A 15 -14.07 15.97 6.30
CA ALA A 15 -12.71 15.63 5.96
C ALA A 15 -11.94 15.16 7.20
N LEU A 16 -11.33 13.97 7.13
CA LEU A 16 -10.33 13.55 8.10
C LEU A 16 -9.04 14.34 7.84
N ARG A 17 -8.93 15.53 8.44
CA ARG A 17 -7.74 16.38 8.34
C ARG A 17 -6.88 16.24 9.58
N ALA A 18 -5.62 15.85 9.39
CA ALA A 18 -4.67 15.68 10.46
C ALA A 18 -3.48 16.63 10.25
N VAL A 19 -3.25 17.48 11.24
CA VAL A 19 -2.13 18.44 11.30
C VAL A 19 -0.97 17.84 12.12
N PRO A 20 0.25 18.44 12.15
CA PRO A 20 1.37 17.89 12.91
C PRO A 20 1.00 17.59 14.37
N GLY A 21 1.32 16.39 14.84
CA GLY A 21 1.01 15.91 16.19
C GLY A 21 -0.44 15.45 16.41
N THR A 22 -1.29 15.48 15.39
CA THR A 22 -2.66 14.98 15.49
C THR A 22 -2.63 13.47 15.68
N VAL A 23 -3.41 12.99 16.66
CA VAL A 23 -3.76 11.58 16.82
C VAL A 23 -5.25 11.45 16.53
N VAL A 24 -5.60 10.71 15.48
CA VAL A 24 -6.97 10.27 15.23
C VAL A 24 -7.06 8.83 15.73
N GLU A 25 -7.90 8.59 16.73
CA GLU A 25 -8.04 7.27 17.32
C GLU A 25 -9.48 6.83 17.54
N ASP A 26 -9.68 5.52 17.63
CA ASP A 26 -10.95 4.87 17.96
C ASP A 26 -12.10 5.28 17.05
N LEU A 27 -11.79 5.46 15.77
CA LEU A 27 -12.74 5.87 14.73
C LEU A 27 -13.23 4.66 13.93
N HIS A 28 -14.54 4.51 13.82
CA HIS A 28 -15.18 3.52 12.98
C HIS A 28 -16.12 4.18 11.97
N LEU A 29 -15.81 4.04 10.68
CA LEU A 29 -16.63 4.53 9.58
C LEU A 29 -17.12 3.35 8.74
N ASP A 30 -18.44 3.28 8.54
CA ASP A 30 -19.12 2.25 7.75
C ASP A 30 -20.08 2.91 6.75
N GLY A 31 -19.78 2.77 5.45
CA GLY A 31 -20.61 3.31 4.37
C GLY A 31 -20.47 4.82 4.15
N TYR A 32 -19.31 5.41 4.45
CA TYR A 32 -19.08 6.87 4.35
C TYR A 32 -18.29 7.27 3.11
N GLU A 33 -18.64 8.44 2.55
CA GLU A 33 -17.78 9.19 1.65
C GLU A 33 -16.90 10.13 2.47
N ILE A 34 -15.59 9.89 2.39
CA ILE A 34 -14.54 10.74 2.95
C ILE A 34 -14.10 11.68 1.83
N PHE A 35 -14.38 12.97 1.99
CA PHE A 35 -14.03 13.98 1.00
C PHE A 35 -13.00 14.93 1.56
N GLY A 36 -11.92 15.17 0.83
CA GLY A 36 -10.93 16.19 1.20
C GLY A 36 -10.13 15.87 2.47
N GLY A 37 -10.08 14.60 2.87
CA GLY A 37 -9.27 14.12 3.99
C GLY A 37 -7.79 14.25 3.65
N SER A 38 -6.98 14.74 4.60
CA SER A 38 -5.58 15.03 4.36
C SER A 38 -4.73 14.77 5.58
N ALA A 39 -3.61 14.09 5.40
CA ALA A 39 -2.47 14.20 6.31
C ALA A 39 -1.24 14.54 5.46
N GLU A 40 -0.47 15.52 5.92
CA GLU A 40 0.72 16.00 5.20
C GLU A 40 1.97 15.62 5.98
N ALA A 41 3.06 15.39 5.24
CA ALA A 41 4.38 15.20 5.82
C ALA A 41 4.83 16.47 6.54
N VAL A 42 5.40 16.28 7.72
CA VAL A 42 5.87 17.36 8.61
C VAL A 42 7.38 17.30 8.80
N ASP A 43 8.02 18.44 9.08
CA ASP A 43 9.48 18.59 9.15
C ASP A 43 10.20 17.63 10.10
N ASP A 44 9.51 17.18 11.16
CA ASP A 44 10.00 16.17 12.10
C ASP A 44 9.08 14.94 12.06
N PRO A 45 9.51 13.81 11.45
CA PRO A 45 8.71 12.58 11.38
C PRO A 45 8.24 12.05 12.75
N ARG A 46 8.86 12.45 13.87
CA ARG A 46 8.39 12.07 15.22
C ARG A 46 7.09 12.77 15.61
N ARG A 47 6.74 13.86 14.93
CA ARG A 47 5.51 14.63 15.10
C ARG A 47 4.50 14.36 13.98
N ARG A 48 4.73 13.32 13.17
CA ARG A 48 3.82 12.98 12.07
C ARG A 48 2.41 12.68 12.60
N PRO A 49 1.35 12.93 11.81
CA PRO A 49 0.01 12.47 12.12
C PRO A 49 -0.05 10.97 12.40
N VAL A 50 -0.84 10.58 13.40
CA VAL A 50 -1.06 9.18 13.77
C VAL A 50 -2.53 8.83 13.61
N PHE A 51 -2.81 7.74 12.91
CA PHE A 51 -4.12 7.11 12.86
C PHE A 51 -4.03 5.79 13.60
N ARG A 52 -4.74 5.67 14.73
CA ARG A 52 -4.66 4.51 15.61
C ARG A 52 -6.02 3.85 15.82
N ARG A 53 -6.12 2.52 15.71
CA ARG A 53 -7.40 1.80 15.92
C ARG A 53 -8.54 2.41 15.08
N VAL A 54 -8.23 2.72 13.82
CA VAL A 54 -9.19 3.28 12.86
C VAL A 54 -9.69 2.16 11.95
N THR A 55 -11.00 2.09 11.75
CA THR A 55 -11.62 1.15 10.82
C THR A 55 -12.45 1.90 9.78
N LEU A 56 -12.14 1.65 8.50
CA LEU A 56 -12.93 2.11 7.36
C LEU A 56 -13.54 0.88 6.69
N ARG A 57 -14.87 0.78 6.66
CA ARG A 57 -15.59 -0.30 5.98
C ARG A 57 -16.51 0.28 4.92
N ASP A 58 -16.45 -0.29 3.72
CA ASP A 58 -17.28 0.06 2.57
C ASP A 58 -17.33 1.59 2.39
N CYS A 59 -16.16 2.22 2.47
CA CYS A 59 -16.01 3.66 2.39
C CYS A 59 -15.61 4.07 0.97
N LYS A 60 -15.93 5.31 0.62
CA LYS A 60 -15.45 5.97 -0.58
C LYS A 60 -14.49 7.10 -0.20
N ALA A 61 -13.34 7.20 -0.85
CA ALA A 61 -12.44 8.34 -0.69
C ALA A 61 -12.39 9.17 -1.96
N ARG A 62 -12.45 10.50 -1.81
CA ARG A 62 -12.38 11.45 -2.91
C ARG A 62 -11.59 12.69 -2.52
N ALA A 63 -10.71 13.15 -3.40
CA ALA A 63 -9.82 14.28 -3.15
C ALA A 63 -9.04 14.15 -1.82
N CYS A 64 -8.62 12.93 -1.49
CA CYS A 64 -7.88 12.65 -0.26
C CYS A 64 -6.37 12.52 -0.52
N THR A 65 -5.56 12.91 0.45
CA THR A 65 -4.11 12.73 0.45
C THR A 65 -3.65 12.15 1.78
N LEU A 66 -2.67 11.25 1.75
CA LEU A 66 -2.09 10.69 2.96
C LEU A 66 -0.58 10.60 2.79
N GLU A 67 0.13 11.52 3.42
CA GLU A 67 1.58 11.63 3.34
C GLU A 67 2.21 11.62 4.73
N GLY A 68 3.23 10.80 4.90
CA GLY A 68 4.06 10.78 6.11
C GLY A 68 3.37 10.29 7.38
N ALA A 69 2.13 9.81 7.34
CA ALA A 69 1.42 9.40 8.55
C ALA A 69 1.96 8.07 9.12
N LEU A 70 1.73 7.84 10.42
CA LEU A 70 1.83 6.52 11.04
C LEU A 70 0.43 5.91 11.16
N LEU A 71 0.23 4.73 10.58
CA LEU A 71 -1.01 3.96 10.70
C LEU A 71 -0.75 2.79 11.63
N ASP A 72 -1.49 2.72 12.72
CA ASP A 72 -1.28 1.79 13.83
C ASP A 72 -2.60 1.07 14.16
N GLU A 73 -2.66 -0.24 13.94
CA GLU A 73 -3.89 -1.02 14.11
C GLU A 73 -5.07 -0.48 13.27
N VAL A 74 -4.81 -0.15 12.01
CA VAL A 74 -5.81 0.37 11.07
C VAL A 74 -6.36 -0.75 10.19
N THR A 75 -7.68 -0.81 10.03
CA THR A 75 -8.34 -1.73 9.08
C THR A 75 -9.05 -0.94 7.99
N VAL A 76 -8.78 -1.29 6.74
CA VAL A 76 -9.47 -0.76 5.56
C VAL A 76 -10.09 -1.94 4.80
N ASP A 77 -11.41 -1.96 4.75
CA ASP A 77 -12.21 -3.05 4.21
C ASP A 77 -13.14 -2.50 3.12
N GLY A 78 -12.87 -2.80 1.84
CA GLY A 78 -13.72 -2.33 0.74
C GLY A 78 -13.65 -0.82 0.44
N LEU A 79 -12.44 -0.23 0.45
CA LEU A 79 -12.25 1.18 0.08
C LEU A 79 -12.27 1.39 -1.43
N VAL A 80 -13.17 2.26 -1.89
CA VAL A 80 -13.25 2.70 -3.28
C VAL A 80 -12.78 4.14 -3.42
N VAL A 81 -11.83 4.37 -4.31
CA VAL A 81 -11.49 5.71 -4.82
C VAL A 81 -12.12 5.87 -6.19
N ASP A 82 -12.56 7.08 -6.54
CA ASP A 82 -13.18 7.36 -7.83
C ASP A 82 -12.32 6.91 -9.03
N ASP A 83 -12.95 6.55 -10.14
CA ASP A 83 -12.30 5.88 -11.28
C ASP A 83 -11.27 6.76 -12.01
N ASP A 84 -11.37 8.07 -11.88
CA ASP A 84 -10.45 9.07 -12.40
C ASP A 84 -9.43 9.57 -11.36
N GLU A 85 -9.50 9.07 -10.14
CA GLU A 85 -8.59 9.42 -9.04
C GLU A 85 -7.74 8.23 -8.60
N LEU A 86 -6.58 8.53 -8.01
CA LEU A 86 -5.69 7.56 -7.40
C LEU A 86 -5.32 8.07 -6.01
N LEU A 87 -5.74 7.38 -4.96
CA LEU A 87 -5.33 7.74 -3.60
C LEU A 87 -3.89 7.30 -3.41
N ARG A 88 -2.99 8.28 -3.34
CA ARG A 88 -1.59 8.07 -3.03
C ARG A 88 -1.39 8.10 -1.51
N VAL A 89 -0.88 6.99 -0.98
CA VAL A 89 -0.40 6.84 0.40
C VAL A 89 1.12 6.87 0.35
N ALA A 90 1.71 8.04 0.65
CA ALA A 90 3.14 8.28 0.47
C ALA A 90 3.89 8.33 1.80
N ALA A 91 5.06 7.70 1.87
CA ALA A 91 5.98 7.74 3.02
C ALA A 91 5.34 7.42 4.37
N CYS A 92 4.26 6.65 4.37
CA CYS A 92 3.58 6.25 5.59
C CYS A 92 4.29 5.06 6.23
N ALA A 93 4.29 5.04 7.56
CA ALA A 93 4.67 3.87 8.35
C ALA A 93 3.42 3.09 8.74
N PHE A 94 3.54 1.77 8.86
CA PHE A 94 2.44 0.85 9.15
C PHE A 94 2.81 -0.03 10.32
N ARG A 95 1.89 -0.24 11.25
CA ARG A 95 1.97 -1.27 12.29
C ARG A 95 0.61 -1.95 12.35
N ARG A 96 0.57 -3.25 12.08
CA ARG A 96 -0.67 -4.05 12.09
C ARG A 96 -1.81 -3.48 11.24
N VAL A 97 -1.49 -3.00 10.04
CA VAL A 97 -2.48 -2.41 9.13
C VAL A 97 -3.05 -3.47 8.21
N VAL A 98 -4.37 -3.60 8.16
CA VAL A 98 -5.06 -4.58 7.30
C VAL A 98 -5.73 -3.85 6.15
N LEU A 99 -5.40 -4.24 4.92
CA LEU A 99 -6.16 -3.91 3.72
C LEU A 99 -6.86 -5.19 3.25
N ARG A 100 -8.17 -5.16 3.07
CA ARG A 100 -8.94 -6.33 2.62
C ARG A 100 -10.19 -5.96 1.84
N GLY A 101 -10.78 -6.97 1.23
CA GLY A 101 -11.95 -6.79 0.37
C GLY A 101 -11.58 -6.05 -0.92
N ALA A 102 -12.59 -5.46 -1.57
CA ALA A 102 -12.44 -4.78 -2.84
C ALA A 102 -11.82 -3.39 -2.66
N ILE A 103 -10.49 -3.29 -2.81
CA ILE A 103 -9.75 -2.03 -2.79
C ILE A 103 -9.59 -1.51 -4.22
N ARG A 104 -9.99 -0.27 -4.48
CA ARG A 104 -9.88 0.34 -5.81
C ARG A 104 -9.07 1.64 -5.79
N ASN A 105 -8.12 1.72 -6.72
CA ASN A 105 -7.28 2.88 -7.02
C ASN A 105 -6.53 3.40 -5.78
N LEU A 106 -5.83 2.48 -5.12
CA LEU A 106 -4.92 2.78 -4.01
C LEU A 106 -3.48 2.53 -4.45
N LEU A 107 -2.64 3.55 -4.32
CA LEU A 107 -1.20 3.46 -4.58
C LEU A 107 -0.43 3.74 -3.28
N VAL A 108 0.26 2.73 -2.77
CA VAL A 108 1.20 2.87 -1.66
C VAL A 108 2.60 3.10 -2.21
N VAL A 109 3.23 4.21 -1.81
CA VAL A 109 4.62 4.54 -2.19
C VAL A 109 5.50 4.77 -0.97
N PRO A 110 6.75 4.29 -0.98
CA PRO A 110 7.62 4.28 0.21
C PRO A 110 8.13 5.66 0.61
N GLY A 111 8.22 6.58 -0.35
CA GLY A 111 8.87 7.86 -0.20
C GLY A 111 7.95 9.01 -0.57
N LEU A 112 8.33 10.19 -0.09
CA LEU A 112 7.65 11.44 -0.44
C LEU A 112 7.91 11.79 -1.91
N GLY A 113 7.03 12.62 -2.46
CA GLY A 113 7.24 13.22 -3.77
C GLY A 113 8.36 14.27 -3.77
N VAL A 114 8.25 15.25 -4.66
CA VAL A 114 9.16 16.39 -4.67
C VAL A 114 8.82 17.31 -3.49
N HIS A 115 9.61 17.23 -2.43
CA HIS A 115 9.56 18.17 -1.30
C HIS A 115 10.88 18.94 -1.20
N PRO A 116 10.85 20.18 -0.68
CA PRO A 116 12.06 20.96 -0.48
C PRO A 116 12.97 20.35 0.60
N GLY A 117 14.27 20.59 0.45
CA GLY A 117 15.27 20.25 1.47
C GLY A 117 15.46 18.74 1.66
N HIS A 118 15.64 18.34 2.92
CA HIS A 118 15.97 16.96 3.30
C HIS A 118 14.77 16.13 3.77
N LEU A 119 13.55 16.63 3.55
CA LEU A 119 12.34 16.01 4.09
C LEU A 119 12.16 14.55 3.61
N PRO A 120 12.34 14.20 2.32
CA PRO A 120 12.26 12.81 1.89
C PRO A 120 13.25 11.90 2.63
N GLN A 121 14.50 12.32 2.82
CA GLN A 121 15.52 11.53 3.50
C GLN A 121 15.25 11.34 5.00
N LEU A 122 14.55 12.30 5.63
CA LEU A 122 14.11 12.16 7.02
C LEU A 122 13.03 11.09 7.15
N TYR A 123 12.08 11.04 6.22
CA TYR A 123 11.04 10.00 6.20
C TYR A 123 11.59 8.62 5.83
N ASP A 124 12.49 8.54 4.85
CA ASP A 124 13.15 7.27 4.49
C ASP A 124 13.86 6.66 5.71
N ARG A 125 14.58 7.51 6.47
CA ARG A 125 15.27 7.08 7.70
C ARG A 125 14.28 6.68 8.79
N ALA A 126 13.30 7.52 9.10
CA ALA A 126 12.34 7.28 10.17
C ALA A 126 11.48 6.03 9.89
N ASN A 127 11.13 5.78 8.64
CA ASN A 127 10.41 4.56 8.25
C ASN A 127 11.34 3.34 8.30
N GLY A 128 12.60 3.47 7.86
CA GLY A 128 13.60 2.41 7.99
C GLY A 128 13.83 1.97 9.43
N GLU A 129 13.97 2.92 10.35
CA GLU A 129 14.07 2.67 11.80
C GLU A 129 12.83 1.93 12.34
N HIS A 130 11.63 2.39 11.96
CA HIS A 130 10.36 1.74 12.31
C HIS A 130 10.27 0.29 11.78
N TRP A 131 10.73 0.04 10.55
CA TRP A 131 10.78 -1.33 10.02
C TRP A 131 11.72 -2.23 10.81
N VAL A 132 12.90 -1.72 11.20
CA VAL A 132 13.87 -2.47 12.03
C VAL A 132 13.29 -2.81 13.40
N GLU A 133 12.54 -1.90 14.01
CA GLU A 133 11.83 -2.13 15.27
C GLU A 133 10.84 -3.29 15.15
N LEU A 134 9.90 -3.24 14.20
CA LEU A 134 8.91 -4.32 14.01
C LEU A 134 9.56 -5.68 13.77
N LEU A 135 10.65 -5.70 12.99
CA LEU A 135 11.40 -6.93 12.73
C LEU A 135 12.05 -7.51 13.98
N SER A 136 12.52 -6.64 14.88
CA SER A 136 13.14 -7.05 16.14
C SER A 136 12.10 -7.55 17.15
N GLU A 137 10.89 -6.99 17.10
CA GLU A 137 9.76 -7.41 17.93
C GLU A 137 9.05 -8.68 17.43
N GLY A 138 9.32 -9.11 16.18
CA GLY A 138 8.58 -10.18 15.54
C GLY A 138 7.14 -9.79 15.18
N ASP A 139 6.88 -8.50 15.01
CA ASP A 139 5.57 -7.94 14.61
C ASP A 139 5.48 -7.80 13.08
N TRP A 140 4.37 -7.29 12.57
CA TRP A 140 4.14 -7.09 11.14
C TRP A 140 3.56 -5.70 10.84
N ALA A 141 3.84 -5.22 9.63
CA ALA A 141 3.49 -3.87 9.21
C ALA A 141 2.12 -3.84 8.52
N LEU A 142 1.96 -4.68 7.50
CA LEU A 142 0.85 -4.62 6.56
C LEU A 142 0.33 -6.02 6.25
N ASP A 143 -0.99 -6.17 6.18
CA ASP A 143 -1.66 -7.37 5.70
C ASP A 143 -2.46 -7.02 4.46
N ILE A 144 -2.09 -7.64 3.34
CA ILE A 144 -2.79 -7.50 2.06
C ILE A 144 -3.32 -8.85 1.56
N SER A 145 -3.28 -9.89 2.41
CA SER A 145 -3.61 -11.26 2.03
C SER A 145 -5.05 -11.42 1.54
N GLU A 146 -5.97 -10.55 1.96
CA GLU A 146 -7.38 -10.59 1.56
C GLU A 146 -7.78 -9.48 0.57
N VAL A 147 -6.82 -8.74 0.01
CA VAL A 147 -7.11 -7.71 -0.99
C VAL A 147 -7.58 -8.33 -2.30
N SER A 148 -8.65 -7.77 -2.85
CA SER A 148 -9.02 -7.87 -4.26
C SER A 148 -9.12 -6.47 -4.86
N GLY A 149 -8.90 -6.33 -6.17
CA GLY A 149 -8.96 -5.05 -6.88
C GLY A 149 -7.59 -4.37 -7.09
N SER A 150 -7.64 -3.09 -7.46
CA SER A 150 -6.50 -2.31 -7.95
C SER A 150 -5.66 -1.68 -6.82
N LEU A 151 -4.99 -2.52 -6.03
CA LEU A 151 -3.90 -2.10 -5.15
C LEU A 151 -2.58 -2.09 -5.93
N SER A 152 -1.85 -0.97 -5.85
CA SER A 152 -0.46 -0.87 -6.28
C SER A 152 0.45 -0.62 -5.09
N LEU A 153 1.33 -1.57 -4.80
CA LEU A 153 2.35 -1.44 -3.76
C LEU A 153 3.72 -1.22 -4.42
N ARG A 154 4.36 -0.08 -4.14
CA ARG A 154 5.75 0.16 -4.55
C ARG A 154 6.72 -0.43 -3.51
N PRO A 155 7.91 -0.90 -3.92
CA PRO A 155 8.91 -1.46 -3.02
C PRO A 155 9.31 -0.47 -1.91
N GLY A 156 9.53 -0.95 -0.69
CA GLY A 156 10.08 -0.15 0.42
C GLY A 156 9.54 -0.50 1.81
N ILE A 157 8.51 -1.34 1.89
CA ILE A 157 8.21 -2.12 3.10
C ILE A 157 8.90 -3.48 2.92
N PRO A 158 9.76 -3.94 3.86
CA PRO A 158 10.37 -5.26 3.77
C PRO A 158 9.30 -6.36 3.61
N ALA A 159 9.46 -7.23 2.62
CA ALA A 159 8.45 -8.21 2.26
C ALA A 159 8.04 -9.14 3.43
N ARG A 160 8.99 -9.44 4.33
CA ARG A 160 8.75 -10.23 5.55
C ARG A 160 7.85 -9.55 6.60
N LEU A 161 7.65 -8.23 6.51
CA LEU A 161 6.69 -7.48 7.33
C LEU A 161 5.30 -7.43 6.70
N ILE A 162 5.13 -8.04 5.52
CA ILE A 162 3.88 -8.04 4.76
C ILE A 162 3.26 -9.44 4.81
N ARG A 163 2.07 -9.54 5.36
CA ARG A 163 1.23 -10.74 5.24
C ARG A 163 0.55 -10.75 3.88
N ARG A 164 0.54 -11.91 3.25
CA ARG A 164 0.26 -12.04 1.83
C ARG A 164 -0.44 -13.35 1.49
N ASP A 165 -1.20 -13.35 0.40
CA ASP A 165 -1.78 -14.56 -0.18
C ASP A 165 -0.73 -15.29 -1.03
N PRO A 166 -0.29 -16.49 -0.64
CA PRO A 166 0.73 -17.24 -1.38
C PRO A 166 0.32 -17.54 -2.84
N LEU A 167 -0.97 -17.57 -3.15
CA LEU A 167 -1.46 -17.86 -4.50
C LEU A 167 -1.27 -16.68 -5.46
N THR A 168 -1.48 -15.46 -4.99
CA THR A 168 -1.54 -14.26 -5.86
C THR A 168 -0.50 -13.20 -5.49
N GLN A 169 0.29 -13.42 -4.44
CA GLN A 169 1.22 -12.44 -3.88
C GLN A 169 2.54 -13.10 -3.49
N VAL A 170 3.54 -12.99 -4.37
CA VAL A 170 4.85 -13.66 -4.22
C VAL A 170 5.97 -12.66 -3.96
N VAL A 171 7.05 -13.10 -3.30
CA VAL A 171 8.20 -12.25 -3.00
C VAL A 171 9.27 -12.38 -4.07
N MET A 172 9.77 -11.24 -4.52
CA MET A 172 10.91 -11.16 -5.43
C MET A 172 12.06 -10.42 -4.76
N THR A 173 13.27 -10.97 -4.83
CA THR A 173 14.49 -10.30 -4.34
C THR A 173 15.19 -9.51 -5.44
N SER A 174 16.04 -8.57 -5.05
CA SER A 174 16.86 -7.78 -5.98
C SER A 174 17.78 -8.67 -6.81
N GLU A 175 18.29 -9.77 -6.24
CA GLU A 175 19.13 -10.74 -6.97
C GLU A 175 18.33 -11.44 -8.08
N GLN A 176 17.08 -11.79 -7.80
CA GLN A 176 16.20 -12.44 -8.78
C GLN A 176 15.80 -11.51 -9.92
N VAL A 177 15.63 -10.20 -9.65
CA VAL A 177 15.43 -9.21 -10.72
C VAL A 177 16.67 -9.10 -11.59
N ALA A 178 17.84 -9.03 -10.95
CA ALA A 178 19.12 -8.86 -11.62
C ALA A 178 19.50 -10.08 -12.49
N SER A 179 19.17 -11.30 -12.05
CA SER A 179 19.39 -12.53 -12.84
C SER A 179 18.68 -12.51 -14.18
N GLY A 180 17.53 -11.82 -14.25
CA GLY A 180 16.75 -11.67 -15.46
C GLY A 180 15.99 -12.91 -15.92
N ALA A 181 16.00 -14.00 -15.14
CA ALA A 181 15.30 -15.25 -15.45
C ALA A 181 13.80 -15.04 -15.70
N TRP A 182 13.20 -14.07 -15.01
CA TRP A 182 11.79 -13.68 -15.18
C TRP A 182 11.42 -13.26 -16.61
N ARG A 183 12.39 -12.83 -17.43
CA ARG A 183 12.15 -12.44 -18.84
C ARG A 183 11.80 -13.62 -19.74
N ALA A 184 12.12 -14.85 -19.32
CA ALA A 184 11.80 -16.06 -20.07
C ALA A 184 10.34 -16.51 -19.88
N VAL A 185 9.64 -15.99 -18.86
CA VAL A 185 8.24 -16.34 -18.59
C VAL A 185 7.35 -15.78 -19.70
N ARG A 186 6.63 -16.67 -20.38
CA ARG A 186 5.82 -16.32 -21.54
C ARG A 186 4.68 -15.37 -21.15
N GLY A 187 4.50 -14.28 -21.91
CA GLY A 187 3.36 -13.38 -21.77
C GLY A 187 3.52 -12.33 -20.67
N ILE A 188 4.54 -12.47 -19.80
CA ILE A 188 4.82 -11.53 -18.71
C ILE A 188 4.95 -10.09 -19.22
N GLU A 189 5.40 -9.91 -20.47
CA GLU A 189 5.65 -8.62 -21.07
C GLU A 189 4.41 -7.75 -21.29
N ARG A 190 3.22 -8.37 -21.23
CA ARG A 190 1.90 -7.74 -21.42
C ARG A 190 1.14 -7.57 -20.10
N THR A 191 1.72 -7.97 -18.98
CA THR A 191 1.06 -7.96 -17.68
C THR A 191 1.54 -6.84 -16.77
N ARG A 192 0.75 -6.54 -15.73
CA ARG A 192 1.17 -5.63 -14.65
C ARG A 192 2.39 -6.14 -13.88
N LEU A 193 2.67 -7.44 -13.90
CA LEU A 193 3.84 -8.02 -13.25
C LEU A 193 5.14 -7.46 -13.85
N ARG A 194 5.24 -7.30 -15.17
CA ARG A 194 6.42 -6.65 -15.79
C ARG A 194 6.62 -5.24 -15.26
N THR A 195 5.55 -4.45 -15.14
CA THR A 195 5.64 -3.09 -14.61
C THR A 195 6.11 -3.08 -13.16
N GLN A 196 5.61 -4.00 -12.33
CA GLN A 196 6.06 -4.15 -10.95
C GLN A 196 7.53 -4.53 -10.86
N ILE A 197 7.98 -5.52 -11.64
CA ILE A 197 9.39 -5.96 -11.69
C ILE A 197 10.31 -4.83 -12.17
N HIS A 198 9.90 -4.09 -13.20
CA HIS A 198 10.70 -2.97 -13.73
C HIS A 198 10.88 -1.87 -12.69
N VAL A 199 9.79 -1.48 -12.01
CA VAL A 199 9.84 -0.48 -10.94
C VAL A 199 10.69 -0.99 -9.77
N PHE A 200 10.57 -2.27 -9.42
CA PHE A 200 11.39 -2.87 -8.38
C PHE A 200 12.89 -2.82 -8.70
N GLY A 201 13.28 -3.14 -9.94
CA GLY A 201 14.66 -3.05 -10.40
C GLY A 201 15.28 -1.64 -10.31
N MET A 202 14.46 -0.58 -10.22
CA MET A 202 14.91 0.81 -10.07
C MET A 202 14.90 1.30 -8.61
N SER A 203 14.35 0.52 -7.67
CA SER A 203 14.02 1.01 -6.31
C SER A 203 15.19 1.00 -5.33
N GLY A 204 16.25 0.22 -5.57
CA GLY A 204 17.31 -0.04 -4.59
C GLY A 204 16.89 -0.87 -3.37
N CYS A 205 15.65 -1.36 -3.31
CA CYS A 205 15.15 -2.22 -2.24
C CYS A 205 15.66 -3.66 -2.41
N ARG A 206 15.77 -4.41 -1.29
CA ARG A 206 16.23 -5.81 -1.29
C ARG A 206 15.17 -6.79 -1.77
N ASP A 207 13.91 -6.52 -1.45
CA ASP A 207 12.78 -7.35 -1.81
C ASP A 207 11.53 -6.49 -2.08
N THR A 208 10.54 -7.12 -2.71
CA THR A 208 9.19 -6.59 -2.86
C THR A 208 8.19 -7.73 -2.96
N VAL A 209 6.92 -7.41 -2.75
CA VAL A 209 5.80 -8.31 -3.10
C VAL A 209 5.32 -7.97 -4.52
N LEU A 210 5.24 -8.97 -5.38
CA LEU A 210 4.52 -8.90 -6.65
C LEU A 210 3.07 -9.30 -6.42
N ILE A 211 2.13 -8.50 -6.89
CA ILE A 211 0.70 -8.66 -6.64
C ILE A 211 -0.03 -8.92 -7.96
N VAL A 212 -0.78 -10.02 -7.99
CA VAL A 212 -1.82 -10.30 -8.98
C VAL A 212 -3.17 -9.96 -8.36
N ASP A 213 -4.00 -9.23 -9.11
CA ASP A 213 -5.34 -8.86 -8.67
C ASP A 213 -6.28 -10.07 -8.73
N LYS A 214 -6.84 -10.45 -7.58
CA LYS A 214 -7.81 -11.56 -7.43
C LYS A 214 -9.11 -11.34 -8.21
N ALA A 215 -9.45 -10.10 -8.54
CA ALA A 215 -10.64 -9.75 -9.31
C ALA A 215 -10.37 -9.70 -10.82
N SER A 216 -9.13 -9.95 -11.27
CA SER A 216 -8.78 -9.87 -12.68
C SER A 216 -9.41 -10.99 -13.50
N ALA A 217 -9.90 -10.67 -14.71
CA ALA A 217 -10.50 -11.66 -15.62
C ALA A 217 -9.50 -12.72 -16.10
N ASP A 218 -8.22 -12.41 -16.09
CA ASP A 218 -7.09 -13.27 -16.47
C ASP A 218 -6.33 -13.83 -15.24
N LEU A 219 -6.98 -13.87 -14.06
CA LEU A 219 -6.36 -14.35 -12.81
C LEU A 219 -5.64 -15.68 -12.97
N ALA A 220 -6.27 -16.66 -13.61
CA ALA A 220 -5.69 -18.00 -13.78
C ALA A 220 -4.37 -17.96 -14.57
N GLU A 221 -4.31 -17.19 -15.65
CA GLU A 221 -3.11 -17.01 -16.47
C GLU A 221 -1.99 -16.32 -15.67
N GLN A 222 -2.33 -15.26 -14.92
CA GLN A 222 -1.36 -14.55 -14.09
C GLN A 222 -0.82 -15.40 -12.93
N VAL A 223 -1.67 -16.22 -12.29
CA VAL A 223 -1.25 -17.19 -11.26
C VAL A 223 -0.30 -18.24 -11.84
N ASP A 224 -0.57 -18.73 -13.05
CA ASP A 224 0.33 -19.68 -13.72
C ASP A 224 1.68 -19.04 -14.06
N MET A 225 1.71 -17.75 -14.39
CA MET A 225 2.96 -16.98 -14.51
C MET A 225 3.72 -16.88 -13.18
N LEU A 226 3.04 -16.62 -12.05
CA LEU A 226 3.68 -16.61 -10.72
C LEU A 226 4.30 -17.98 -10.39
N ARG A 227 3.59 -19.07 -10.70
CA ARG A 227 4.11 -20.44 -10.53
C ARG A 227 5.31 -20.71 -11.43
N GLU A 228 5.34 -20.15 -12.65
CA GLU A 228 6.49 -20.27 -13.54
C GLU A 228 7.69 -19.48 -13.03
N LEU A 229 7.47 -18.28 -12.49
CA LEU A 229 8.51 -17.53 -11.80
C LEU A 229 9.08 -18.32 -10.62
N GLN A 230 8.24 -18.99 -9.82
CA GLN A 230 8.69 -19.84 -8.71
C GLN A 230 9.51 -21.03 -9.22
N ARG A 231 9.01 -21.74 -10.23
CA ARG A 231 9.70 -22.90 -10.83
C ARG A 231 11.08 -22.56 -11.41
N THR A 232 11.25 -21.35 -11.91
CA THR A 232 12.52 -20.86 -12.47
C THR A 232 13.45 -20.25 -11.42
N GLY A 233 13.03 -20.19 -10.15
CA GLY A 233 13.77 -19.53 -9.07
C GLY A 233 13.79 -18.00 -9.17
N ALA A 234 12.97 -17.42 -10.04
CA ALA A 234 12.86 -15.98 -10.27
C ALA A 234 12.05 -15.24 -9.18
N VAL A 235 11.38 -15.97 -8.30
CA VAL A 235 10.75 -15.47 -7.07
C VAL A 235 10.93 -16.51 -5.96
N LEU A 236 10.91 -16.08 -4.69
CA LEU A 236 11.00 -17.00 -3.55
C LEU A 236 9.71 -17.81 -3.41
N PRO A 237 9.79 -19.13 -3.15
CA PRO A 237 8.66 -19.88 -2.59
C PRO A 237 8.39 -19.39 -1.15
N ASP A 238 7.18 -19.62 -0.68
CA ASP A 238 6.79 -19.31 0.71
C ASP A 238 7.49 -20.19 1.74
#